data_AF-A0AAV8DXX8-F1
#
_entry.id   AF-A0AAV8DXX8-F1
#
_cell.length_a   1.000
_cell.length_b   1.000
_cell.length_c   1.000
_cell.angle_alpha   90.00
_cell.angle_beta   90.00
_cell.angle_gamma   90.00
#
_symmetry.space_group_name_H-M   'P 1'
#
loop_
_entity.id
_entity.type
_entity.pdbx_description
1 polymer ?
#
loop_
_entity_poly.entity_id
_entity_poly.type
_entity_poly.pdbx_seq_one_letter_code
_entity_poly.pdbx_strand_id
1 'polypeptide(L)'
;MKMEEDASLHTIQNAIQAIGRGFDVNYDTRLLYCKGVAGSRLVEIDEECKDLRVHDRLCVPGVSRDIRCSSEAGGRESTGACSFSEMAEFFNRKAQLSGNIPLGYFNSAFSFTGSKKIDSASTKTLAIDGKFIPLCKIQLTQSILSLREDVKRAVPVSWEPLSLARFIENYGTHIITSVTVGGKDVIYVKQHSSSALSATEIKNYIQDIGDLRFSENDSRSSGPIKLKEKESEGFSFNSQGVYPQPPNTPFLTAKEDVTVIFRRRGGDDLVQSHMQWAQTVSQAPDIIHMTFFPITYLLEGIPGRDHLIRAINLYLEYKPPIEELRYFLEFQVNRVWAPIRDNNPAKQRKEPVRPALQFSMMGKKLYISQEQVSVGRKPVTGLKLCLEGQKQNRLCIHVQHLFSLPKILQPYWDAHVGIGPPKWVGPEEQDSRWFEPVKWKNFSHVSTAPVEFTETIISDVSGIYVVTGAQLGVWDFGTKNVLYMKLLYSKVPQCTIRRSLWDHSPITANSDDKKGQISEELNDVGESGSSSGSSKLTRFVDMSEMCKGPDDSPGHWLVTGGKLGVDKGKVVLRVKYSLLNY
;
A
#
# COMPACT_ATOMS: atom_id res chain seq x y z
N MET A 1 22.74 12.82 -37.94
CA MET A 1 24.10 12.92 -37.36
C MET A 1 24.27 14.10 -36.38
N LYS A 2 24.21 15.39 -36.79
CA LYS A 2 24.37 16.53 -35.85
C LYS A 2 23.32 16.55 -34.72
N MET A 3 22.04 16.38 -35.09
CA MET A 3 20.92 16.34 -34.14
C MET A 3 20.92 15.07 -33.25
N GLU A 4 21.60 14.01 -33.69
CA GLU A 4 21.70 12.72 -32.96
C GLU A 4 22.85 12.76 -31.94
N GLU A 5 23.98 13.38 -32.27
CA GLU A 5 25.05 13.67 -31.29
C GLU A 5 24.55 14.58 -30.16
N ASP A 6 23.63 15.50 -30.46
CA ASP A 6 23.02 16.40 -29.47
C ASP A 6 22.17 15.65 -28.43
N ALA A 7 21.41 14.62 -28.82
CA ALA A 7 20.55 13.87 -27.90
C ALA A 7 21.36 13.03 -26.90
N SER A 8 22.35 12.28 -27.38
CA SER A 8 23.26 11.49 -26.53
C SER A 8 24.06 12.38 -25.59
N LEU A 9 24.61 13.49 -26.09
CA LEU A 9 25.32 14.48 -25.28
C LEU A 9 24.41 15.05 -24.19
N HIS A 10 23.18 15.41 -24.52
CA HIS A 10 22.22 15.97 -23.58
C HIS A 10 21.86 14.98 -22.46
N THR A 11 21.58 13.71 -22.78
CA THR A 11 21.30 12.67 -21.77
C THR A 11 22.48 12.50 -20.81
N ILE A 12 23.71 12.49 -21.34
CA ILE A 12 24.94 12.36 -20.55
C ILE A 12 25.15 13.58 -19.65
N GLN A 13 24.97 14.80 -20.18
CA GLN A 13 25.04 16.02 -19.37
C GLN A 13 24.02 15.99 -18.24
N ASN A 14 22.77 15.60 -18.51
CA ASN A 14 21.73 15.46 -17.49
C ASN A 14 22.10 14.40 -16.44
N ALA A 15 22.69 13.28 -16.86
CA ALA A 15 23.17 12.25 -15.95
C ALA A 15 24.29 12.77 -15.04
N ILE A 16 25.26 13.53 -15.57
CA ILE A 16 26.33 14.18 -14.77
C ILE A 16 25.74 15.16 -13.76
N GLN A 17 24.74 15.95 -14.16
CA GLN A 17 24.06 16.90 -13.28
C GLN A 17 23.19 16.21 -12.22
N ALA A 18 22.81 14.95 -12.43
CA ALA A 18 22.05 14.14 -11.48
C ALA A 18 22.88 13.61 -10.32
N ILE A 19 24.19 13.40 -10.54
CA ILE A 19 25.09 12.84 -9.53
C ILE A 19 25.16 13.74 -8.30
N GLY A 20 24.98 13.12 -7.12
CA GLY A 20 24.96 13.81 -5.83
C GLY A 20 23.65 14.53 -5.51
N ARG A 21 22.63 14.44 -6.37
CA ARG A 21 21.29 14.98 -6.08
C ARG A 21 20.47 14.01 -5.24
N GLY A 22 19.47 14.58 -4.57
CA GLY A 22 18.45 13.84 -3.86
C GLY A 22 17.55 13.08 -4.82
N PHE A 23 17.04 11.95 -4.37
CA PHE A 23 16.12 11.10 -5.12
C PHE A 23 15.13 10.45 -4.18
N ASP A 24 13.91 10.29 -4.66
CA ASP A 24 12.90 9.52 -3.95
C ASP A 24 12.76 8.14 -4.60
N VAL A 25 13.30 7.13 -3.91
CA VAL A 25 13.34 5.74 -4.42
C VAL A 25 11.98 5.05 -4.46
N ASN A 26 10.90 5.71 -4.02
CA ASN A 26 9.53 5.25 -4.28
C ASN A 26 9.07 5.50 -5.73
N TYR A 27 9.84 6.25 -6.53
CA TYR A 27 9.59 6.45 -7.96
C TYR A 27 10.46 5.57 -8.87
N ASP A 28 10.08 5.49 -10.15
CA ASP A 28 10.88 4.86 -11.21
C ASP A 28 12.20 5.61 -11.43
N THR A 29 13.24 4.94 -11.92
CA THR A 29 14.60 5.48 -12.11
C THR A 29 14.70 6.42 -13.32
N ARG A 30 13.94 7.51 -13.32
CA ARG A 30 13.98 8.58 -14.32
C ARG A 30 14.50 9.86 -13.71
N LEU A 31 15.27 10.63 -14.49
CA LEU A 31 15.86 11.89 -14.02
C LEU A 31 14.81 12.94 -13.61
N LEU A 32 13.59 12.85 -14.12
CA LEU A 32 12.49 13.74 -13.75
C LEU A 32 12.12 13.67 -12.25
N TYR A 33 12.44 12.56 -11.58
CA TYR A 33 12.19 12.38 -10.14
C TYR A 33 13.38 12.81 -9.26
N CYS A 34 14.46 13.34 -9.85
CA CYS A 34 15.56 13.94 -9.10
C CYS A 34 15.08 15.19 -8.37
N LYS A 35 15.51 15.34 -7.12
CA LYS A 35 15.11 16.43 -6.24
C LYS A 35 15.97 17.68 -6.45
N GLY A 36 15.40 18.83 -6.11
CA GLY A 36 15.99 20.15 -6.38
C GLY A 36 16.08 20.50 -7.87
N VAL A 37 16.77 21.58 -8.21
CA VAL A 37 17.03 21.99 -9.59
C VAL A 37 18.22 21.23 -10.19
N ALA A 38 18.39 21.24 -11.52
CA ALA A 38 19.56 20.65 -12.14
C ALA A 38 20.86 21.26 -11.56
N GLY A 39 21.79 20.40 -11.13
CA GLY A 39 23.03 20.82 -10.47
C GLY A 39 22.93 21.11 -8.96
N SER A 40 21.74 21.12 -8.34
CA SER A 40 21.62 21.29 -6.89
C SER A 40 21.94 19.99 -6.13
N ARG A 41 23.22 19.78 -5.84
CA ARG A 41 23.70 18.60 -5.11
C ARG A 41 23.44 18.72 -3.61
N LEU A 42 23.19 17.58 -2.99
CA LEU A 42 23.04 17.45 -1.53
C LEU A 42 24.37 17.19 -0.83
N VAL A 43 25.33 16.66 -1.57
CA VAL A 43 26.67 16.35 -1.09
C VAL A 43 27.67 17.37 -1.60
N GLU A 44 28.69 17.62 -0.79
CA GLU A 44 29.88 18.37 -1.17
C GLU A 44 30.65 17.56 -2.20
N ILE A 45 31.06 18.22 -3.29
CA ILE A 45 31.96 17.65 -4.29
C ILE A 45 33.00 18.70 -4.67
N ASP A 46 34.12 18.25 -5.21
CA ASP A 46 35.21 19.11 -5.67
C ASP A 46 34.73 20.17 -6.67
N GLU A 47 35.07 21.43 -6.41
CA GLU A 47 34.81 22.58 -7.29
C GLU A 47 35.76 22.60 -8.50
N GLU A 48 36.91 21.93 -8.40
CA GLU A 48 37.81 21.78 -9.53
C GLU A 48 37.16 20.92 -10.62
N CYS A 49 37.22 21.44 -11.86
CA CYS A 49 36.62 20.82 -13.02
C CYS A 49 37.67 20.27 -13.99
N LYS A 50 37.30 19.18 -14.66
CA LYS A 50 38.04 18.57 -15.76
C LYS A 50 37.11 18.25 -16.91
N ASP A 51 37.69 18.03 -18.07
CA ASP A 51 36.99 17.50 -19.23
C ASP A 51 36.78 15.99 -19.06
N LEU A 52 35.52 15.55 -18.99
CA LEU A 52 35.16 14.15 -18.84
C LEU A 52 35.03 13.49 -20.21
N ARG A 53 35.92 12.54 -20.51
CA ARG A 53 35.82 11.70 -21.72
C ARG A 53 34.84 10.55 -21.47
N VAL A 54 33.88 10.37 -22.37
CA VAL A 54 32.83 9.34 -22.26
C VAL A 54 33.07 8.20 -23.26
N HIS A 55 33.28 8.55 -24.53
CA HIS A 55 33.74 7.65 -25.60
C HIS A 55 34.67 8.43 -26.54
N ASP A 56 35.32 7.75 -27.50
CA ASP A 56 36.42 8.31 -28.34
C ASP A 56 36.11 9.63 -29.08
N ARG A 57 34.84 10.07 -29.13
CA ARG A 57 34.40 11.31 -29.78
C ARG A 57 33.61 12.26 -28.89
N LEU A 58 33.23 11.86 -27.67
CA LEU A 58 32.36 12.65 -26.81
C LEU A 58 33.06 13.03 -25.51
N CYS A 59 33.18 14.33 -25.31
CA CYS A 59 33.78 14.92 -24.14
C CYS A 59 32.86 16.00 -23.56
N VAL A 60 32.63 15.94 -22.25
CA VAL A 60 31.82 16.92 -21.54
C VAL A 60 32.75 17.80 -20.70
N PRO A 61 32.84 19.12 -20.99
CA PRO A 61 33.70 20.02 -20.24
C PRO A 61 33.08 20.39 -18.89
N GLY A 62 33.91 20.90 -17.97
CA GLY A 62 33.42 21.51 -16.73
C GLY A 62 32.83 20.51 -15.73
N VAL A 63 33.33 19.28 -15.70
CA VAL A 63 32.84 18.23 -14.80
C VAL A 63 33.74 18.10 -13.58
N SER A 64 33.16 18.07 -12.38
CA SER A 64 33.92 17.89 -11.13
C SER A 64 34.85 16.69 -11.19
N ARG A 65 36.03 16.81 -10.57
CA ARG A 65 37.02 15.72 -10.48
C ARG A 65 36.47 14.47 -9.79
N ASP A 66 35.49 14.64 -8.90
CA ASP A 66 34.81 13.57 -8.16
C ASP A 66 33.84 12.74 -8.99
N ILE A 67 33.62 13.11 -10.25
CA ILE A 67 32.79 12.36 -11.18
C ILE A 67 33.69 11.64 -12.17
N ARG A 68 33.47 10.33 -12.32
CA ARG A 68 34.12 9.52 -13.35
C ARG A 68 33.09 8.88 -14.27
N CYS A 69 33.55 8.61 -15.49
CA CYS A 69 32.86 7.82 -16.47
C CYS A 69 33.61 6.50 -16.65
N SER A 70 32.89 5.39 -16.67
CA SER A 70 33.43 4.06 -16.96
C SER A 70 32.54 3.33 -17.95
N SER A 71 33.14 2.43 -18.74
CA SER A 71 32.39 1.45 -19.52
C SER A 71 31.84 0.36 -18.58
N GLU A 72 30.63 -0.12 -18.85
CA GLU A 72 29.97 -1.20 -18.12
C GLU A 72 29.66 -2.31 -19.13
N ALA A 73 29.83 -3.58 -18.73
CA ALA A 73 29.55 -4.68 -19.64
C ALA A 73 28.03 -4.83 -19.81
N GLY A 74 27.57 -4.82 -21.06
CA GLY A 74 26.21 -5.20 -21.39
C GLY A 74 26.00 -6.71 -21.37
N GLY A 75 24.78 -7.13 -21.68
CA GLY A 75 24.47 -8.55 -21.80
C GLY A 75 23.01 -8.88 -21.59
N ARG A 76 22.71 -10.18 -21.69
CA ARG A 76 21.42 -10.74 -21.30
C ARG A 76 21.47 -11.11 -19.83
N GLU A 77 20.49 -10.63 -19.07
CA GLU A 77 20.26 -11.02 -17.69
C GLU A 77 18.89 -11.69 -17.58
N SER A 78 18.85 -12.84 -16.93
CA SER A 78 17.61 -13.58 -16.70
C SER A 78 17.60 -14.13 -15.28
N THR A 79 16.42 -14.21 -14.68
CA THR A 79 16.19 -14.84 -13.39
C THR A 79 15.31 -16.07 -13.56
N GLY A 80 15.40 -17.01 -12.61
CA GLY A 80 14.35 -18.01 -12.44
C GLY A 80 13.07 -17.39 -11.90
N ALA A 81 12.12 -18.27 -11.54
CA ALA A 81 10.95 -17.88 -10.77
C ALA A 81 11.35 -17.57 -9.31
N CYS A 82 11.19 -16.32 -8.90
CA CYS A 82 11.49 -15.84 -7.56
C CYS A 82 10.21 -15.44 -6.82
N SER A 83 10.21 -15.51 -5.50
CA SER A 83 9.16 -14.88 -4.69
C SER A 83 9.19 -13.35 -4.82
N PHE A 84 8.11 -12.71 -4.37
CA PHE A 84 8.02 -11.24 -4.33
C PHE A 84 9.19 -10.62 -3.56
N SER A 85 9.54 -11.17 -2.39
CA SER A 85 10.62 -10.68 -1.54
C SER A 85 12.01 -10.84 -2.18
N GLU A 86 12.29 -12.00 -2.77
CA GLU A 86 13.58 -12.27 -3.43
C GLU A 86 13.79 -11.35 -4.64
N MET A 87 12.73 -11.12 -5.43
CA MET A 87 12.79 -10.20 -6.57
C MET A 87 12.94 -8.75 -6.11
N ALA A 88 12.24 -8.32 -5.05
CA ALA A 88 12.45 -6.99 -4.47
C ALA A 88 13.91 -6.81 -3.99
N GLU A 89 14.47 -7.82 -3.33
CA GLU A 89 15.87 -7.80 -2.91
C GLU A 89 16.84 -7.77 -4.11
N PHE A 90 16.54 -8.48 -5.20
CA PHE A 90 17.32 -8.41 -6.44
C PHE A 90 17.38 -6.98 -7.00
N PHE A 91 16.25 -6.27 -7.05
CA PHE A 91 16.20 -4.87 -7.47
C PHE A 91 16.97 -3.96 -6.51
N ASN A 92 16.88 -4.21 -5.20
CA ASN A 92 17.60 -3.43 -4.19
C ASN A 92 19.11 -3.60 -4.33
N ARG A 93 19.60 -4.83 -4.51
CA ARG A 93 21.03 -5.10 -4.73
C ARG A 93 21.55 -4.41 -5.99
N LYS A 94 20.79 -4.42 -7.08
CA LYS A 94 21.13 -3.66 -8.31
C LYS A 94 21.28 -2.17 -8.00
N ALA A 95 20.37 -1.62 -7.21
CA ALA A 95 20.41 -0.23 -6.75
C ALA A 95 21.46 0.08 -5.66
N GLN A 96 22.29 -0.89 -5.26
CA GLN A 96 23.26 -0.82 -4.16
C GLN A 96 22.64 -0.59 -2.77
N LEU A 97 21.42 -1.10 -2.58
CA LEU A 97 20.67 -1.04 -1.33
C LEU A 97 20.49 -2.44 -0.74
N SER A 98 20.30 -2.50 0.58
CA SER A 98 20.04 -3.75 1.33
C SER A 98 18.55 -3.94 1.63
N GLY A 99 18.15 -5.18 1.92
CA GLY A 99 16.79 -5.51 2.32
C GLY A 99 15.83 -5.65 1.13
N ASN A 100 14.54 -5.77 1.42
CA ASN A 100 13.49 -6.13 0.45
C ASN A 100 12.33 -5.12 0.38
N ILE A 101 12.56 -3.87 0.80
CA ILE A 101 11.55 -2.82 0.63
C ILE A 101 11.35 -2.62 -0.88
N PRO A 102 10.12 -2.77 -1.41
CA PRO A 102 9.86 -2.61 -2.84
C PRO A 102 10.15 -1.18 -3.29
N LEU A 103 11.13 -0.99 -4.18
CA LEU A 103 11.45 0.31 -4.76
C LEU A 103 10.43 0.69 -5.84
N GLY A 104 10.35 1.97 -6.17
CA GLY A 104 9.51 2.49 -7.25
C GLY A 104 9.84 1.89 -8.61
N TYR A 105 11.13 1.66 -8.90
CA TYR A 105 11.54 0.96 -10.12
C TYR A 105 11.02 -0.49 -10.16
N PHE A 106 11.06 -1.22 -9.04
CA PHE A 106 10.47 -2.56 -8.94
C PHE A 106 8.95 -2.52 -9.15
N ASN A 107 8.26 -1.57 -8.51
CA ASN A 107 6.81 -1.43 -8.66
C ASN A 107 6.43 -1.07 -10.10
N SER A 108 7.15 -0.14 -10.74
CA SER A 108 6.93 0.25 -12.12
C SER A 108 7.21 -0.88 -13.11
N ALA A 109 8.22 -1.71 -12.85
CA ALA A 109 8.59 -2.84 -13.70
C ALA A 109 7.45 -3.87 -13.80
N PHE A 110 6.88 -4.26 -12.66
CA PHE A 110 5.82 -5.27 -12.59
C PHE A 110 4.39 -4.70 -12.56
N SER A 111 4.25 -3.37 -12.71
CA SER A 111 2.98 -2.64 -12.63
C SER A 111 2.21 -2.94 -11.34
N PHE A 112 2.92 -2.83 -10.21
CA PHE A 112 2.38 -3.00 -8.87
C PHE A 112 1.72 -1.73 -8.34
N THR A 113 0.83 -1.90 -7.36
CA THR A 113 0.08 -0.78 -6.76
C THR A 113 0.93 0.06 -5.81
N GLY A 114 2.01 -0.53 -5.26
CA GLY A 114 2.88 0.08 -4.26
C GLY A 114 2.59 -0.42 -2.84
N SER A 115 1.43 -1.04 -2.60
CA SER A 115 1.11 -1.66 -1.32
C SER A 115 1.79 -3.03 -1.23
N LYS A 116 2.93 -3.08 -0.51
CA LYS A 116 3.71 -4.32 -0.30
C LYS A 116 2.84 -5.50 0.14
N LYS A 117 1.90 -5.28 1.06
CA LYS A 117 0.99 -6.31 1.58
C LYS A 117 0.06 -6.86 0.49
N ILE A 118 -0.58 -5.99 -0.29
CA ILE A 118 -1.54 -6.38 -1.34
C ILE A 118 -0.79 -7.02 -2.53
N ASP A 119 0.28 -6.37 -2.96
CA ASP A 119 1.07 -6.81 -4.11
C ASP A 119 1.76 -8.15 -3.83
N SER A 120 2.29 -8.36 -2.62
CA SER A 120 2.88 -9.64 -2.22
C SER A 120 1.83 -10.75 -2.08
N ALA A 121 0.64 -10.46 -1.53
CA ALA A 121 -0.41 -11.48 -1.34
C ALA A 121 -1.04 -11.96 -2.65
N SER A 122 -1.06 -11.10 -3.67
CA SER A 122 -1.56 -11.41 -5.01
C SER A 122 -0.52 -12.07 -5.92
N THR A 123 0.75 -12.12 -5.51
CA THR A 123 1.86 -12.62 -6.34
C THR A 123 2.35 -13.99 -5.87
N LYS A 124 2.40 -14.96 -6.78
CA LYS A 124 3.02 -16.28 -6.55
C LYS A 124 4.52 -16.24 -6.83
N THR A 125 4.89 -15.89 -8.06
CA THR A 125 6.28 -15.76 -8.49
C THR A 125 6.46 -14.60 -9.48
N LEU A 126 7.70 -14.10 -9.55
CA LEU A 126 8.16 -13.07 -10.46
C LEU A 126 9.40 -13.57 -11.18
N ALA A 127 9.55 -13.20 -12.45
CA ALA A 127 10.74 -13.51 -13.23
C ALA A 127 11.05 -12.37 -14.22
N ILE A 128 12.33 -12.22 -14.58
CA ILE A 128 12.80 -11.24 -15.56
C ILE A 128 13.71 -11.92 -16.59
N ASP A 129 13.65 -11.45 -17.83
CA ASP A 129 14.66 -11.74 -18.86
C ASP A 129 14.80 -10.51 -19.76
N GLY A 130 16.01 -9.97 -19.86
CA GLY A 130 16.25 -8.72 -20.57
C GLY A 130 17.67 -8.58 -21.09
N LYS A 131 17.80 -7.82 -22.18
CA LYS A 131 19.10 -7.39 -22.72
C LYS A 131 19.37 -5.93 -22.35
N PHE A 132 20.56 -5.69 -21.82
CA PHE A 132 21.06 -4.38 -21.39
C PHE A 132 22.24 -3.96 -22.26
N ILE A 133 22.17 -2.74 -22.77
CA ILE A 133 23.17 -2.10 -23.64
C ILE A 133 23.63 -0.81 -22.94
N PRO A 134 24.46 -0.91 -21.88
CA PRO A 134 25.07 0.25 -21.25
C PRO A 134 26.08 0.88 -22.21
N LEU A 135 26.00 2.20 -22.38
CA LEU A 135 26.98 2.98 -23.15
C LEU A 135 28.03 3.60 -22.23
N CYS A 136 27.59 4.13 -21.08
CA CYS A 136 28.48 4.65 -20.08
C CYS A 136 27.85 4.64 -18.69
N LYS A 137 28.69 4.51 -17.68
CA LYS A 137 28.32 4.64 -16.26
C LYS A 137 29.04 5.85 -15.68
N ILE A 138 28.25 6.81 -15.22
CA ILE A 138 28.72 8.02 -14.55
C ILE A 138 28.53 7.81 -13.05
N GLN A 139 29.58 8.00 -12.25
CA GLN A 139 29.54 7.69 -10.83
C GLN A 139 30.45 8.61 -10.01
N LEU A 140 30.11 8.78 -8.73
CA LEU A 140 30.99 9.42 -7.75
C LEU A 140 32.21 8.56 -7.48
N THR A 141 33.38 9.19 -7.38
CA THR A 141 34.63 8.55 -6.95
C THR A 141 34.83 8.61 -5.45
N GLN A 142 34.20 9.58 -4.79
CA GLN A 142 34.37 9.82 -3.37
C GLN A 142 33.73 8.70 -2.54
N SER A 143 34.55 8.05 -1.70
CA SER A 143 34.11 6.95 -0.83
C SER A 143 33.37 7.45 0.42
N ILE A 144 33.64 8.68 0.86
CA ILE A 144 33.03 9.30 2.05
C ILE A 144 32.28 10.55 1.62
N LEU A 145 30.95 10.47 1.57
CA LEU A 145 30.10 11.59 1.22
C LEU A 145 29.88 12.51 2.44
N SER A 146 29.88 13.82 2.23
CA SER A 146 29.51 14.82 3.24
C SER A 146 28.29 15.58 2.75
N LEU A 147 27.26 15.70 3.58
CA LEU A 147 26.12 16.57 3.27
C LEU A 147 26.52 18.03 3.36
N ARG A 148 25.97 18.86 2.47
CA ARG A 148 26.10 20.31 2.56
C ARG A 148 25.42 20.85 3.82
N GLU A 149 25.98 21.92 4.38
CA GLU A 149 25.51 22.52 5.65
C GLU A 149 24.07 23.05 5.61
N ASP A 150 23.58 23.48 4.44
CA ASP A 150 22.18 23.86 4.27
C ASP A 150 21.23 22.66 4.40
N VAL A 151 21.59 21.50 3.87
CA VAL A 151 20.81 20.25 4.01
C VAL A 151 20.82 19.77 5.46
N LYS A 152 21.99 19.82 6.14
CA LYS A 152 22.10 19.47 7.56
C LYS A 152 21.20 20.34 8.44
N ARG A 153 21.18 21.66 8.18
CA ARG A 153 20.32 22.61 8.91
C ARG A 153 18.82 22.44 8.63
N ALA A 154 18.45 21.82 7.50
CA ALA A 154 17.06 21.55 7.18
C ALA A 154 16.46 20.36 7.94
N VAL A 155 17.28 19.54 8.62
CA VAL A 155 16.82 18.39 9.40
C VAL A 155 15.97 18.86 10.59
N PRO A 156 14.70 18.41 10.71
CA PRO A 156 13.86 18.81 11.83
C PRO A 156 14.37 18.28 13.17
N VAL A 157 14.43 19.15 14.18
CA VAL A 157 14.93 18.80 15.53
C VAL A 157 13.95 17.96 16.37
N SER A 158 12.68 17.90 15.98
CA SER A 158 11.62 17.17 16.68
C SER A 158 10.63 16.54 15.69
N TRP A 159 9.70 15.71 16.19
CA TRP A 159 8.63 15.13 15.38
C TRP A 159 7.60 16.20 14.94
N GLU A 160 7.93 16.91 13.87
CA GLU A 160 7.09 17.91 13.19
C GLU A 160 6.69 17.42 11.79
N PRO A 161 5.50 16.81 11.63
CA PRO A 161 5.07 16.15 10.39
C PRO A 161 5.18 17.00 9.11
N LEU A 162 4.85 18.30 9.18
CA LEU A 162 4.97 19.20 8.03
C LEU A 162 6.43 19.37 7.59
N SER A 163 7.34 19.61 8.54
CA SER A 163 8.77 19.81 8.26
C SER A 163 9.43 18.53 7.78
N LEU A 164 9.05 17.38 8.36
CA LEU A 164 9.52 16.05 7.93
C LEU A 164 9.07 15.72 6.50
N ALA A 165 7.78 15.95 6.18
CA ALA A 165 7.26 15.74 4.84
C ALA A 165 7.94 16.65 3.81
N ARG A 166 8.12 17.94 4.14
CA ARG A 166 8.86 18.90 3.30
C ARG A 166 10.31 18.50 3.07
N PHE A 167 10.99 17.96 4.08
CA PHE A 167 12.36 17.47 3.90
C PHE A 167 12.41 16.34 2.86
N ILE A 168 11.54 15.34 2.99
CA ILE A 168 11.46 14.21 2.06
C ILE A 168 11.05 14.69 0.67
N GLU A 169 10.12 15.64 0.57
CA GLU A 169 9.68 16.21 -0.70
C GLU A 169 10.82 16.96 -1.41
N ASN A 170 11.59 17.77 -0.68
CA ASN A 170 12.63 18.65 -1.22
C ASN A 170 13.97 17.97 -1.47
N TYR A 171 14.36 17.02 -0.61
CA TYR A 171 15.67 16.37 -0.63
C TYR A 171 15.59 14.88 -0.99
N GLY A 172 14.41 14.27 -0.94
CA GLY A 172 14.23 12.85 -1.22
C GLY A 172 14.62 11.98 -0.04
N THR A 173 14.75 10.68 -0.32
CA THR A 173 15.10 9.67 0.68
C THR A 173 16.55 9.18 0.53
N HIS A 174 17.11 9.29 -0.67
CA HIS A 174 18.45 8.82 -1.00
C HIS A 174 19.18 9.82 -1.89
N ILE A 175 20.49 9.63 -2.04
CA ILE A 175 21.37 10.40 -2.93
C ILE A 175 21.77 9.52 -4.11
N ILE A 176 21.78 10.07 -5.32
CA ILE A 176 22.22 9.36 -6.53
C ILE A 176 23.75 9.26 -6.53
N THR A 177 24.29 8.03 -6.50
CA THR A 177 25.74 7.78 -6.52
C THR A 177 26.26 7.38 -7.88
N SER A 178 25.44 6.73 -8.70
CA SER A 178 25.76 6.47 -10.11
C SER A 178 24.52 6.43 -10.98
N VAL A 179 24.74 6.67 -12.27
CA VAL A 179 23.75 6.62 -13.34
C VAL A 179 24.37 5.90 -14.52
N THR A 180 23.70 4.87 -15.04
CA THR A 180 24.08 4.19 -16.28
C THR A 180 23.17 4.65 -17.42
N VAL A 181 23.79 5.17 -18.47
CA VAL A 181 23.16 5.66 -19.71
C VAL A 181 23.26 4.56 -20.77
N GLY A 182 22.18 4.29 -21.48
CA GLY A 182 22.15 3.32 -22.58
C GLY A 182 20.75 2.89 -22.97
N GLY A 183 20.60 1.60 -23.28
CA GLY A 183 19.33 0.99 -23.66
C GLY A 183 19.05 -0.30 -22.88
N LYS A 184 17.78 -0.60 -22.61
CA LYS A 184 17.34 -1.91 -22.10
C LYS A 184 16.03 -2.36 -22.74
N ASP A 185 15.92 -3.65 -23.01
CA ASP A 185 14.72 -4.34 -23.49
C ASP A 185 14.47 -5.52 -22.56
N VAL A 186 13.45 -5.42 -21.71
CA VAL A 186 13.23 -6.34 -20.59
C VAL A 186 11.80 -6.87 -20.59
N ILE A 187 11.69 -8.17 -20.38
CA ILE A 187 10.45 -8.90 -20.17
C ILE A 187 10.31 -9.16 -18.68
N TYR A 188 9.17 -8.76 -18.11
CA TYR A 188 8.80 -9.05 -16.73
C TYR A 188 7.60 -10.00 -16.74
N VAL A 189 7.70 -11.10 -16.00
CA VAL A 189 6.63 -12.08 -15.84
C VAL A 189 6.13 -12.04 -14.40
N LYS A 190 4.82 -11.84 -14.23
CA LYS A 190 4.12 -11.87 -12.94
C LYS A 190 3.13 -13.01 -12.92
N GLN A 191 3.39 -14.01 -12.09
CA GLN A 191 2.46 -15.09 -11.82
C GLN A 191 1.61 -14.73 -10.61
N HIS A 192 0.28 -14.71 -10.77
CA HIS A 192 -0.65 -14.43 -9.67
C HIS A 192 -0.82 -15.64 -8.74
N SER A 193 -1.24 -15.39 -7.50
CA SER A 193 -1.39 -16.40 -6.45
C SER A 193 -2.42 -17.49 -6.77
N SER A 194 -3.38 -17.22 -7.66
CA SER A 194 -4.36 -18.19 -8.15
C SER A 194 -3.82 -19.14 -9.24
N SER A 195 -2.66 -18.86 -9.83
CA SER A 195 -2.08 -19.66 -10.91
C SER A 195 -1.69 -21.07 -10.43
N ALA A 196 -2.07 -22.09 -11.21
CA ALA A 196 -1.73 -23.49 -10.95
C ALA A 196 -0.29 -23.87 -11.36
N LEU A 197 0.37 -23.06 -12.20
CA LEU A 197 1.70 -23.39 -12.75
C LEU A 197 2.78 -23.50 -11.67
N SER A 198 3.72 -24.40 -11.87
CA SER A 198 4.92 -24.57 -11.05
C SER A 198 5.99 -23.53 -11.38
N ALA A 199 6.94 -23.35 -10.47
CA ALA A 199 8.10 -22.48 -10.68
C ALA A 199 8.95 -22.90 -11.89
N THR A 200 9.02 -24.21 -12.18
CA THR A 200 9.77 -24.75 -13.33
C THR A 200 9.09 -24.42 -14.65
N GLU A 201 7.76 -24.50 -14.71
CA GLU A 201 7.00 -24.10 -15.90
C GLU A 201 7.16 -22.60 -16.19
N ILE A 202 7.08 -21.75 -15.16
CA ILE A 202 7.34 -20.30 -15.31
C ILE A 202 8.77 -20.03 -15.77
N LYS A 203 9.76 -20.76 -15.22
CA LYS A 203 11.16 -20.64 -15.62
C LYS A 203 11.36 -21.00 -17.10
N ASN A 204 10.76 -22.10 -17.57
CA ASN A 204 10.85 -22.50 -18.97
C ASN A 204 10.12 -21.49 -19.86
N TYR A 205 8.95 -21.03 -19.43
CA TYR A 205 8.18 -20.02 -20.16
C TYR A 205 8.95 -18.72 -20.36
N ILE A 206 9.61 -18.21 -19.32
CA ILE A 206 10.39 -16.97 -19.45
C ILE A 206 11.61 -17.15 -20.37
N GLN A 207 12.24 -18.33 -20.34
CA GLN A 207 13.34 -18.66 -21.25
C GLN A 207 12.86 -18.67 -22.71
N ASP A 208 11.74 -19.32 -22.99
CA ASP A 208 11.18 -19.44 -24.34
C ASP A 208 10.78 -18.07 -24.93
N ILE A 209 10.12 -17.21 -24.14
CA ILE A 209 9.74 -15.86 -24.60
C ILE A 209 10.99 -14.97 -24.78
N GLY A 210 11.99 -15.12 -23.91
CA GLY A 210 13.25 -14.39 -24.01
C GLY A 210 14.03 -14.80 -25.25
N ASP A 211 14.14 -16.10 -25.52
CA ASP A 211 14.82 -16.64 -26.70
C ASP A 211 14.12 -16.18 -27.98
N LEU A 212 12.79 -16.18 -28.01
CA LEU A 212 12.04 -15.65 -29.13
C LEU A 212 12.30 -14.15 -29.33
N ARG A 213 12.24 -13.36 -28.25
CA ARG A 213 12.39 -11.90 -28.28
C ARG A 213 13.79 -11.45 -28.68
N PHE A 214 14.81 -12.15 -28.21
CA PHE A 214 16.21 -11.75 -28.34
C PHE A 214 17.00 -12.56 -29.37
N SER A 215 16.31 -13.41 -30.16
CA SER A 215 16.90 -14.19 -31.25
C SER A 215 17.51 -13.29 -32.34
N GLU A 216 18.62 -13.74 -32.92
CA GLU A 216 19.43 -12.99 -33.89
C GLU A 216 18.98 -13.20 -35.35
N ASN A 217 18.01 -14.08 -35.61
CA ASN A 217 17.53 -14.36 -36.96
C ASN A 217 16.35 -13.44 -37.35
N ASP A 218 16.64 -12.37 -38.07
CA ASP A 218 15.66 -11.50 -38.77
C ASP A 218 14.98 -12.21 -39.98
N SER A 219 15.01 -13.54 -40.05
CA SER A 219 14.48 -14.35 -41.16
C SER A 219 13.27 -15.20 -40.77
N ARG A 220 12.19 -14.55 -40.36
CA ARG A 220 10.85 -15.11 -40.60
C ARG A 220 10.01 -14.14 -41.41
N SER A 221 10.26 -14.21 -42.72
CA SER A 221 9.24 -14.07 -43.75
C SER A 221 7.92 -14.70 -43.29
N SER A 222 6.84 -13.98 -43.54
CA SER A 222 5.50 -14.48 -43.82
C SER A 222 5.50 -15.94 -44.34
N GLY A 223 4.96 -16.86 -43.52
CA GLY A 223 4.76 -18.26 -43.88
C GLY A 223 4.00 -19.00 -42.78
N PRO A 224 2.86 -19.65 -43.07
CA PRO A 224 1.90 -20.09 -42.05
C PRO A 224 2.39 -21.36 -41.36
N ILE A 225 2.64 -21.28 -40.06
CA ILE A 225 2.76 -22.47 -39.22
C ILE A 225 1.33 -22.83 -38.79
N LYS A 226 0.85 -23.98 -39.27
CA LYS A 226 -0.46 -24.56 -38.97
C LYS A 226 -0.75 -24.54 -37.47
N LEU A 227 -1.52 -23.57 -37.02
CA LEU A 227 -2.27 -23.62 -35.78
C LEU A 227 -3.73 -23.80 -36.15
N LYS A 228 -4.35 -24.85 -35.61
CA LYS A 228 -5.77 -25.15 -35.80
C LYS A 228 -6.59 -23.93 -35.39
N GLU A 229 -7.19 -23.27 -36.36
CA GLU A 229 -8.16 -22.19 -36.15
C GLU A 229 -9.24 -22.67 -35.19
N LYS A 230 -9.36 -21.97 -34.08
CA LYS A 230 -10.64 -21.79 -33.42
C LYS A 230 -10.78 -20.30 -33.20
N GLU A 231 -11.42 -19.65 -34.17
CA GLU A 231 -11.93 -18.30 -34.05
C GLU A 231 -12.72 -18.20 -32.75
N SER A 232 -12.34 -17.26 -31.90
CA SER A 232 -13.27 -16.66 -30.96
C SER A 232 -12.89 -15.20 -30.83
N GLU A 233 -13.90 -14.40 -31.15
CA GLU A 233 -14.01 -12.96 -31.27
C GLU A 233 -13.27 -12.13 -30.22
N GLY A 234 -12.99 -10.89 -30.61
CA GLY A 234 -12.07 -10.00 -29.93
C GLY A 234 -12.44 -9.69 -28.49
N PHE A 235 -11.45 -9.83 -27.62
CA PHE A 235 -11.44 -9.15 -26.33
C PHE A 235 -10.14 -8.34 -26.22
N SER A 236 -10.30 -7.03 -26.28
CA SER A 236 -9.25 -6.05 -26.05
C SER A 236 -8.63 -6.24 -24.66
N PHE A 237 -7.34 -6.53 -24.61
CA PHE A 237 -6.60 -6.59 -23.35
C PHE A 237 -6.34 -5.17 -22.83
N ASN A 238 -6.75 -4.89 -21.59
CA ASN A 238 -6.33 -3.72 -20.83
C ASN A 238 -4.86 -3.88 -20.39
N SER A 239 -3.92 -3.60 -21.28
CA SER A 239 -2.50 -3.41 -20.93
C SER A 239 -2.24 -1.90 -20.75
N GLN A 240 -2.01 -1.46 -19.51
CA GLN A 240 -1.57 -0.10 -19.19
C GLN A 240 -0.09 0.13 -19.55
N GLY A 241 0.27 -0.14 -20.80
CA GLY A 241 1.60 0.13 -21.35
C GLY A 241 1.49 0.26 -22.86
N VAL A 242 1.51 1.50 -23.34
CA VAL A 242 1.53 1.84 -24.77
C VAL A 242 2.91 1.47 -25.33
N TYR A 243 3.12 0.21 -25.71
CA TYR A 243 4.30 -0.22 -26.47
C TYR A 243 3.92 -1.34 -27.45
N PRO A 244 4.48 -1.36 -28.66
CA PRO A 244 4.13 -2.35 -29.66
C PRO A 244 4.58 -3.75 -29.22
N GLN A 245 3.60 -4.65 -29.14
CA GLN A 245 3.80 -6.05 -28.78
C GLN A 245 4.34 -6.81 -30.00
N PRO A 246 5.31 -7.74 -29.84
CA PRO A 246 5.68 -8.62 -30.92
C PRO A 246 4.45 -9.48 -31.32
N PRO A 247 4.14 -9.63 -32.62
CA PRO A 247 2.90 -10.26 -33.09
C PRO A 247 2.76 -11.76 -32.75
N ASN A 248 3.78 -12.40 -32.18
CA ASN A 248 3.86 -13.86 -31.96
C ASN A 248 4.30 -14.23 -30.53
N THR A 249 3.90 -13.51 -29.48
CA THR A 249 4.10 -14.01 -28.11
C THR A 249 3.46 -15.40 -27.96
N PRO A 250 4.20 -16.43 -27.51
CA PRO A 250 3.61 -17.76 -27.31
C PRO A 250 2.47 -17.64 -26.31
N PHE A 251 1.27 -17.95 -26.81
CA PHE A 251 0.03 -17.92 -26.06
C PHE A 251 0.04 -19.07 -25.04
N LEU A 252 0.42 -18.77 -23.79
CA LEU A 252 -0.25 -19.44 -22.68
C LEU A 252 -1.65 -18.86 -22.65
N THR A 253 -2.63 -19.69 -23.01
CA THR A 253 -4.05 -19.41 -22.94
C THR A 253 -4.39 -18.57 -21.71
N ALA A 254 -5.31 -17.61 -21.84
CA ALA A 254 -5.79 -16.69 -20.80
C ALA A 254 -6.38 -17.34 -19.53
N LYS A 255 -6.13 -18.64 -19.30
CA LYS A 255 -6.58 -19.48 -18.19
C LYS A 255 -5.59 -19.59 -17.02
N GLU A 256 -4.35 -19.12 -17.13
CA GLU A 256 -3.31 -19.51 -16.15
C GLU A 256 -2.83 -18.40 -15.20
N ASP A 257 -3.53 -17.26 -15.14
CA ASP A 257 -3.25 -16.17 -14.20
C ASP A 257 -1.76 -15.73 -14.19
N VAL A 258 -1.18 -15.58 -15.39
CA VAL A 258 0.17 -15.04 -15.62
C VAL A 258 0.06 -13.76 -16.44
N THR A 259 0.82 -12.73 -16.06
CA THR A 259 0.92 -11.45 -16.79
C THR A 259 2.34 -11.28 -17.31
N VAL A 260 2.48 -11.01 -18.61
CA VAL A 260 3.76 -10.70 -19.26
C VAL A 260 3.81 -9.22 -19.61
N ILE A 261 4.90 -8.54 -19.28
CA ILE A 261 5.06 -7.10 -19.40
C ILE A 261 6.38 -6.83 -20.13
N PHE A 262 6.30 -6.21 -21.29
CA PHE A 262 7.47 -5.75 -22.05
C PHE A 262 7.74 -4.29 -21.72
N ARG A 263 8.99 -3.96 -21.36
CA ARG A 263 9.43 -2.58 -21.17
C ARG A 263 10.75 -2.36 -21.89
N ARG A 264 10.77 -1.34 -22.74
CA ARG A 264 12.00 -0.79 -23.31
C ARG A 264 12.30 0.58 -22.71
N ARG A 265 13.58 0.95 -22.74
CA ARG A 265 14.06 2.29 -22.41
C ARG A 265 15.35 2.56 -23.17
N GLY A 266 15.46 3.74 -23.79
CA GLY A 266 16.56 4.11 -24.70
C GLY A 266 16.39 3.47 -26.08
N GLY A 267 16.93 4.12 -27.12
CA GLY A 267 16.69 3.78 -28.52
C GLY A 267 15.33 4.27 -29.05
N ASP A 268 15.02 3.88 -30.28
CA ASP A 268 13.75 4.19 -30.94
C ASP A 268 12.69 3.13 -30.64
N ASP A 269 11.72 3.49 -29.80
CA ASP A 269 10.64 2.60 -29.36
C ASP A 269 9.71 2.14 -30.51
N LEU A 270 9.77 2.77 -31.69
CA LEU A 270 8.99 2.36 -32.87
C LEU A 270 9.54 1.09 -33.54
N VAL A 271 10.84 0.80 -33.35
CA VAL A 271 11.53 -0.30 -34.01
C VAL A 271 11.17 -1.64 -33.35
N GLN A 272 10.56 -2.57 -34.08
CA GLN A 272 10.08 -3.84 -33.48
C GLN A 272 11.19 -4.82 -33.12
N SER A 273 12.10 -5.09 -34.07
CA SER A 273 13.18 -6.08 -33.90
C SER A 273 14.15 -5.61 -32.83
N HIS A 274 14.51 -6.49 -31.90
CA HIS A 274 15.49 -6.19 -30.87
C HIS A 274 16.84 -5.80 -31.46
N MET A 275 17.29 -6.52 -32.50
CA MET A 275 18.58 -6.28 -33.17
C MET A 275 18.64 -4.88 -33.81
N GLN A 276 17.56 -4.49 -34.48
CA GLN A 276 17.47 -3.16 -35.11
C GLN A 276 17.34 -2.07 -34.04
N TRP A 277 16.53 -2.29 -33.00
CA TRP A 277 16.38 -1.36 -31.87
C TRP A 277 17.74 -1.14 -31.16
N ALA A 278 18.52 -2.20 -30.95
CA ALA A 278 19.84 -2.13 -30.31
C ALA A 278 20.80 -1.18 -31.04
N GLN A 279 20.72 -1.09 -32.37
CA GLN A 279 21.54 -0.17 -33.17
C GLN A 279 21.15 1.31 -33.00
N THR A 280 19.93 1.59 -32.54
CA THR A 280 19.44 2.95 -32.29
C THR A 280 19.82 3.49 -30.91
N VAL A 281 20.24 2.62 -29.98
CA VAL A 281 20.53 2.98 -28.58
C VAL A 281 21.64 4.05 -28.46
N SER A 282 22.67 3.98 -29.31
CA SER A 282 23.76 4.97 -29.29
C SER A 282 23.33 6.37 -29.74
N GLN A 283 22.20 6.48 -30.46
CA GLN A 283 21.68 7.72 -31.03
C GLN A 283 20.63 8.36 -30.10
N ALA A 284 19.89 7.56 -29.34
CA ALA A 284 18.85 8.03 -28.44
C ALA A 284 18.91 7.32 -27.07
N PRO A 285 20.03 7.37 -26.33
CA PRO A 285 20.15 6.68 -25.06
C PRO A 285 19.34 7.35 -23.97
N ASP A 286 19.00 6.56 -22.94
CA ASP A 286 18.28 7.01 -21.75
C ASP A 286 18.86 6.35 -20.48
N ILE A 287 18.35 6.72 -19.30
CA ILE A 287 18.82 6.21 -18.02
C ILE A 287 18.23 4.83 -17.73
N ILE A 288 19.06 3.80 -17.85
CA ILE A 288 18.62 2.42 -17.69
C ILE A 288 18.80 1.89 -16.26
N HIS A 289 19.70 2.50 -15.48
CA HIS A 289 20.04 2.09 -14.12
C HIS A 289 20.57 3.25 -13.27
N MET A 290 20.32 3.21 -11.96
CA MET A 290 20.83 4.16 -10.96
C MET A 290 21.22 3.41 -9.68
N THR A 291 22.25 3.88 -8.98
CA THR A 291 22.58 3.43 -7.62
C THR A 291 22.41 4.55 -6.63
N PHE A 292 22.16 4.19 -5.36
CA PHE A 292 21.76 5.16 -4.34
C PHE A 292 22.55 4.98 -3.05
N PHE A 293 22.63 6.06 -2.27
CA PHE A 293 23.12 6.07 -0.90
C PHE A 293 22.05 6.68 0.02
N PRO A 294 21.58 5.97 1.07
CA PRO A 294 20.56 6.52 1.97
C PRO A 294 21.03 7.81 2.65
N ILE A 295 20.22 8.88 2.56
CA ILE A 295 20.58 10.18 3.15
C ILE A 295 20.75 10.07 4.67
N THR A 296 20.02 9.12 5.28
CA THR A 296 20.02 8.85 6.72
C THR A 296 21.40 8.46 7.27
N TYR A 297 22.25 7.82 6.47
CA TYR A 297 23.61 7.46 6.89
C TYR A 297 24.57 8.65 6.96
N LEU A 298 24.20 9.80 6.38
CA LEU A 298 25.00 11.02 6.43
C LEU A 298 24.56 12.01 7.53
N LEU A 299 23.62 11.60 8.39
CA LEU A 299 23.06 12.43 9.46
C LEU A 299 23.75 12.20 10.81
N GLU A 300 24.95 11.64 10.82
CA GLU A 300 25.67 11.41 12.07
C GLU A 300 25.98 12.72 12.79
N GLY A 301 25.71 12.75 14.11
CA GLY A 301 25.89 13.95 14.93
C GLY A 301 24.81 15.04 14.78
N ILE A 302 23.82 14.86 13.89
CA ILE A 302 22.77 15.87 13.68
C ILE A 302 21.60 15.67 14.68
N PRO A 303 21.22 16.70 15.46
CA PRO A 303 20.06 16.63 16.35
C PRO A 303 18.75 16.34 15.60
N GLY A 304 17.89 15.50 16.17
CA GLY A 304 16.59 15.17 15.56
C GLY A 304 16.64 14.16 14.41
N ARG A 305 17.82 13.66 14.03
CA ARG A 305 17.98 12.66 12.94
C ARG A 305 17.05 11.45 13.08
N ASP A 306 16.80 10.98 14.30
CA ASP A 306 15.98 9.79 14.55
C ASP A 306 14.52 10.00 14.12
N HIS A 307 14.01 11.23 14.20
CA HIS A 307 12.69 11.59 13.71
C HIS A 307 12.63 11.52 12.18
N LEU A 308 13.65 12.03 11.50
CA LEU A 308 13.74 11.98 10.05
C LEU A 308 13.94 10.54 9.53
N ILE A 309 14.81 9.76 10.18
CA ILE A 309 14.99 8.33 9.89
C ILE A 309 13.66 7.59 10.01
N ARG A 310 12.93 7.81 11.12
CA ARG A 310 11.61 7.20 11.32
C ARG A 310 10.61 7.64 10.23
N ALA A 311 10.57 8.91 9.87
CA ALA A 311 9.67 9.42 8.83
C ALA A 311 9.97 8.81 7.45
N ILE A 312 11.25 8.75 7.06
CA ILE A 312 11.69 8.12 5.80
C ILE A 312 11.32 6.64 5.79
N ASN A 313 11.57 5.91 6.88
CA ASN A 313 11.23 4.48 6.96
C ASN A 313 9.73 4.24 6.80
N LEU A 314 8.89 5.04 7.45
CA LEU A 314 7.44 4.94 7.30
C LEU A 314 6.99 5.30 5.87
N TYR A 315 7.60 6.29 5.25
CA TYR A 315 7.31 6.69 3.87
C TYR A 315 7.70 5.60 2.86
N LEU A 316 8.84 4.94 3.05
CA LEU A 316 9.30 3.85 2.18
C LEU A 316 8.49 2.56 2.36
N GLU A 317 8.06 2.25 3.60
CA GLU A 317 7.28 1.05 3.88
C GLU A 317 5.83 1.19 3.39
N TYR A 318 5.13 2.27 3.77
CA TYR A 318 3.70 2.44 3.53
C TYR A 318 3.36 3.19 2.23
N LYS A 319 4.32 3.92 1.66
CA LYS A 319 4.19 4.68 0.40
C LYS A 319 2.90 5.51 0.30
N PRO A 320 2.53 6.33 1.30
CA PRO A 320 1.46 7.30 1.12
C PRO A 320 1.83 8.26 -0.03
N PRO A 321 0.85 8.81 -0.77
CA PRO A 321 1.13 9.87 -1.73
C PRO A 321 1.91 11.03 -1.07
N ILE A 322 2.83 11.66 -1.78
CA ILE A 322 3.74 12.66 -1.19
C ILE A 322 2.98 13.86 -0.63
N GLU A 323 1.91 14.26 -1.31
CA GLU A 323 0.98 15.31 -0.89
C GLU A 323 0.19 14.95 0.38
N GLU A 324 0.08 13.66 0.70
CA GLU A 324 -0.60 13.15 1.90
C GLU A 324 0.37 12.87 3.06
N LEU A 325 1.68 12.90 2.81
CA LEU A 325 2.69 12.43 3.76
C LEU A 325 2.61 13.17 5.11
N ARG A 326 2.32 14.48 5.09
CA ARG A 326 2.10 15.25 6.33
C ARG A 326 0.97 14.62 7.17
N TYR A 327 -0.21 14.43 6.58
CA TYR A 327 -1.38 13.89 7.29
C TYR A 327 -1.14 12.44 7.74
N PHE A 328 -0.49 11.66 6.89
CA PHE A 328 -0.05 10.32 7.24
C PHE A 328 0.82 10.34 8.50
N LEU A 329 1.86 11.18 8.56
CA LEU A 329 2.79 11.30 9.70
C LEU A 329 2.10 11.81 10.99
N GLU A 330 1.13 12.71 10.86
CA GLU A 330 0.27 13.17 11.99
C GLU A 330 -0.50 12.00 12.64
N PHE A 331 -0.87 10.99 11.85
CA PHE A 331 -1.65 9.83 12.28
C PHE A 331 -0.78 8.62 12.68
N GLN A 332 0.55 8.77 12.73
CA GLN A 332 1.49 7.76 13.24
C GLN A 332 1.59 7.80 14.77
N VAL A 333 0.42 7.91 15.40
CA VAL A 333 0.18 7.82 16.84
C VAL A 333 -0.25 6.39 17.17
N ASN A 334 0.13 5.92 18.36
CA ASN A 334 -0.28 4.60 18.85
C ASN A 334 -1.81 4.48 18.86
N ARG A 335 -2.31 3.39 18.27
CA ARG A 335 -3.73 3.03 18.28
C ARG A 335 -3.99 2.12 19.47
N VAL A 336 -5.04 2.41 20.22
CA VAL A 336 -5.46 1.61 21.38
C VAL A 336 -6.95 1.31 21.30
N TRP A 337 -7.36 0.18 21.88
CA TRP A 337 -8.75 -0.23 21.96
C TRP A 337 -9.38 0.19 23.29
N ALA A 338 -10.58 0.76 23.23
CA ALA A 338 -11.42 1.06 24.37
C ALA A 338 -12.66 0.13 24.39
N PRO A 339 -13.12 -0.32 25.58
CA PRO A 339 -12.55 -0.04 26.91
C PRO A 339 -11.20 -0.76 27.12
N ILE A 340 -10.25 -0.09 27.77
CA ILE A 340 -8.98 -0.70 28.17
C ILE A 340 -9.27 -1.65 29.33
N ARG A 341 -8.90 -2.92 29.17
CA ARG A 341 -9.14 -3.93 30.20
C ARG A 341 -8.10 -3.80 31.31
N ASP A 342 -8.56 -3.57 32.53
CA ASP A 342 -7.80 -3.94 33.72
C ASP A 342 -8.01 -5.43 33.98
N ASN A 343 -6.93 -6.22 33.98
CA ASN A 343 -6.96 -7.65 34.35
C ASN A 343 -7.27 -7.89 35.84
N ASN A 344 -7.81 -6.90 36.57
CA ASN A 344 -8.09 -7.02 38.00
C ASN A 344 -9.40 -7.79 38.24
N PRO A 345 -9.35 -9.02 38.80
CA PRO A 345 -10.53 -9.83 39.08
C PRO A 345 -11.43 -9.25 40.21
N ALA A 346 -11.01 -8.17 40.87
CA ALA A 346 -11.63 -7.63 42.08
C ALA A 346 -12.84 -6.69 41.86
N LYS A 347 -13.17 -6.30 40.61
CA LYS A 347 -14.34 -5.46 40.31
C LYS A 347 -15.44 -6.23 39.60
N GLN A 348 -15.84 -7.39 40.12
CA GLN A 348 -17.12 -8.00 39.73
C GLN A 348 -18.26 -7.23 40.42
N ARG A 349 -18.68 -6.11 39.84
CA ARG A 349 -19.97 -5.48 40.20
C ARG A 349 -21.08 -6.52 39.98
N LYS A 350 -22.04 -6.63 40.91
CA LYS A 350 -23.29 -7.39 40.69
C LYS A 350 -23.95 -6.87 39.42
N GLU A 351 -23.98 -7.69 38.37
CA GLU A 351 -24.40 -7.26 37.05
C GLU A 351 -25.94 -7.15 36.97
N PRO A 352 -26.50 -6.09 36.38
CA PRO A 352 -27.93 -5.99 36.11
C PRO A 352 -28.39 -7.08 35.14
N VAL A 353 -29.69 -7.37 35.14
CA VAL A 353 -30.33 -8.27 34.16
C VAL A 353 -30.02 -7.77 32.76
N ARG A 354 -29.18 -8.50 32.01
CA ARG A 354 -28.80 -8.12 30.64
C ARG A 354 -29.86 -8.58 29.66
N PRO A 355 -30.26 -7.72 28.69
CA PRO A 355 -31.07 -8.19 27.58
C PRO A 355 -30.26 -9.19 26.75
N ALA A 356 -30.97 -10.11 26.12
CA ALA A 356 -30.35 -11.19 25.37
C ALA A 356 -31.06 -11.44 24.06
N LEU A 357 -30.26 -11.86 23.07
CA LEU A 357 -30.74 -12.40 21.83
C LEU A 357 -30.86 -13.92 21.95
N GLN A 358 -31.89 -14.48 21.32
CA GLN A 358 -32.13 -15.91 21.26
C GLN A 358 -32.42 -16.30 19.82
N PHE A 359 -31.68 -17.32 19.33
CA PHE A 359 -31.69 -17.72 17.93
C PHE A 359 -32.50 -19.00 17.65
N SER A 360 -33.08 -19.62 18.68
CA SER A 360 -34.03 -20.74 18.59
C SER A 360 -34.77 -20.94 19.91
N MET A 361 -35.92 -21.64 19.91
CA MET A 361 -36.82 -21.76 21.08
C MET A 361 -36.12 -22.30 22.34
N MET A 362 -35.24 -23.28 22.20
CA MET A 362 -34.41 -23.82 23.29
C MET A 362 -32.91 -23.45 23.14
N GLY A 363 -32.62 -22.42 22.36
CA GLY A 363 -31.26 -21.99 22.05
C GLY A 363 -30.56 -21.27 23.21
N LYS A 364 -29.22 -21.30 23.20
CA LYS A 364 -28.40 -20.48 24.11
C LYS A 364 -28.67 -18.99 23.88
N LYS A 365 -28.73 -18.23 24.98
CA LYS A 365 -28.87 -16.77 24.98
C LYS A 365 -27.53 -16.08 24.77
N LEU A 366 -27.50 -15.10 23.88
CA LEU A 366 -26.39 -14.16 23.69
C LEU A 366 -26.73 -12.87 24.42
N TYR A 367 -26.06 -12.61 25.53
CA TYR A 367 -26.28 -11.40 26.33
C TYR A 367 -25.62 -10.20 25.66
N ILE A 368 -26.26 -9.04 25.72
CA ILE A 368 -25.73 -7.81 25.14
C ILE A 368 -25.21 -6.89 26.24
N SER A 369 -23.96 -6.45 26.12
CA SER A 369 -23.40 -5.41 26.97
C SER A 369 -23.92 -4.05 26.50
N GLN A 370 -24.64 -3.35 27.37
CA GLN A 370 -25.14 -1.99 27.13
C GLN A 370 -24.17 -0.91 27.62
N GLU A 371 -22.92 -1.26 27.90
CA GLU A 371 -21.90 -0.30 28.32
C GLU A 371 -21.66 0.76 27.24
N GLN A 372 -21.66 2.02 27.65
CA GLN A 372 -21.33 3.14 26.76
C GLN A 372 -19.81 3.28 26.67
N VAL A 373 -19.25 3.02 25.50
CA VAL A 373 -17.82 3.23 25.24
C VAL A 373 -17.66 4.62 24.66
N SER A 374 -16.90 5.49 25.34
CA SER A 374 -16.58 6.84 24.86
C SER A 374 -15.09 7.12 25.04
N VAL A 375 -14.46 7.71 24.04
CA VAL A 375 -13.01 8.00 24.03
C VAL A 375 -12.71 9.50 24.12
N GLY A 376 -13.75 10.33 24.28
CA GLY A 376 -13.63 11.79 24.32
C GLY A 376 -13.14 12.37 23.00
N ARG A 377 -12.33 13.43 23.07
CA ARG A 377 -11.75 14.13 21.90
C ARG A 377 -10.53 13.36 21.35
N LYS A 378 -10.73 12.09 21.01
CA LYS A 378 -9.72 11.22 20.42
C LYS A 378 -10.23 10.67 19.10
N PRO A 379 -9.43 10.79 18.01
CA PRO A 379 -9.89 10.32 16.72
C PRO A 379 -10.04 8.79 16.70
N VAL A 380 -11.22 8.32 16.29
CA VAL A 380 -11.54 6.89 16.18
C VAL A 380 -11.16 6.39 14.78
N THR A 381 -10.41 5.29 14.73
CA THR A 381 -9.88 4.69 13.49
C THR A 381 -10.45 3.30 13.21
N GLY A 382 -11.29 2.77 14.09
CA GLY A 382 -11.90 1.46 13.90
C GLY A 382 -12.89 1.08 14.99
N LEU A 383 -13.67 0.04 14.71
CA LEU A 383 -14.65 -0.56 15.60
C LEU A 383 -14.58 -2.09 15.47
N LYS A 384 -14.93 -2.82 16.53
CA LYS A 384 -15.09 -4.29 16.45
C LYS A 384 -16.14 -4.81 17.42
N LEU A 385 -16.72 -5.94 17.06
CA LEU A 385 -17.56 -6.73 17.95
C LEU A 385 -16.70 -7.75 18.69
N CYS A 386 -16.99 -7.97 19.97
CA CYS A 386 -16.25 -8.91 20.81
C CYS A 386 -17.21 -9.75 21.65
N LEU A 387 -16.81 -11.00 21.89
CA LEU A 387 -17.47 -11.87 22.86
C LEU A 387 -16.66 -11.91 24.16
N GLU A 388 -17.37 -11.75 25.27
CA GLU A 388 -16.76 -11.65 26.60
C GLU A 388 -17.37 -12.64 27.60
N GLY A 389 -16.72 -12.72 28.76
CA GLY A 389 -17.04 -13.66 29.83
C GLY A 389 -16.45 -15.04 29.60
N GLN A 390 -16.39 -15.84 30.66
CA GLN A 390 -15.86 -17.21 30.62
C GLN A 390 -16.60 -18.09 29.60
N LYS A 391 -17.89 -17.80 29.35
CA LYS A 391 -18.74 -18.54 28.42
C LYS A 391 -18.77 -17.96 26.99
N GLN A 392 -18.04 -16.87 26.72
CA GLN A 392 -18.01 -16.19 25.42
C GLN A 392 -19.43 -15.91 24.88
N ASN A 393 -20.33 -15.48 25.78
CA ASN A 393 -21.75 -15.33 25.51
C ASN A 393 -22.25 -13.90 25.79
N ARG A 394 -21.32 -12.94 25.91
CA ARG A 394 -21.62 -11.53 26.09
C ARG A 394 -21.07 -10.74 24.90
N LEU A 395 -21.94 -10.22 24.07
CA LEU A 395 -21.57 -9.35 22.96
C LEU A 395 -21.30 -7.93 23.47
N CYS A 396 -20.15 -7.36 23.10
CA CYS A 396 -19.80 -5.97 23.33
C CYS A 396 -19.23 -5.34 22.05
N ILE A 397 -19.12 -4.01 22.05
CA ILE A 397 -18.49 -3.23 20.99
C ILE A 397 -17.26 -2.53 21.56
N HIS A 398 -16.14 -2.59 20.84
CA HIS A 398 -14.90 -1.91 21.18
C HIS A 398 -14.58 -0.85 20.13
N VAL A 399 -13.91 0.22 20.55
CA VAL A 399 -13.58 1.39 19.72
C VAL A 399 -12.05 1.54 19.66
N GLN A 400 -11.48 1.52 18.47
CA GLN A 400 -10.06 1.80 18.27
C GLN A 400 -9.87 3.31 18.08
N HIS A 401 -8.98 3.91 18.84
CA HIS A 401 -8.71 5.34 18.75
C HIS A 401 -7.21 5.63 18.86
N LEU A 402 -6.81 6.82 18.39
CA LEU A 402 -5.46 7.32 18.61
C LEU A 402 -5.27 7.66 20.09
N PHE A 403 -4.15 7.27 20.68
CA PHE A 403 -3.86 7.46 22.09
C PHE A 403 -3.83 8.94 22.48
N SER A 404 -3.27 9.78 21.62
CA SER A 404 -3.22 11.25 21.71
C SER A 404 -3.87 11.91 20.49
N LEU A 405 -4.29 13.17 20.66
CA LEU A 405 -4.84 13.99 19.58
C LEU A 405 -3.71 14.43 18.62
N PRO A 406 -3.80 14.15 17.30
CA PRO A 406 -2.85 14.64 16.30
C PRO A 406 -2.70 16.16 16.32
N LYS A 407 -1.49 16.68 16.06
CA LYS A 407 -1.22 18.13 16.14
C LYS A 407 -2.07 18.91 15.15
N ILE A 408 -2.30 18.35 13.97
CA ILE A 408 -3.17 18.96 12.95
C ILE A 408 -4.63 19.15 13.38
N LEU A 409 -5.11 18.37 14.36
CA LEU A 409 -6.47 18.50 14.91
C LEU A 409 -6.53 19.40 16.15
N GLN A 410 -5.40 19.75 16.77
CA GLN A 410 -5.38 20.56 17.99
C GLN A 410 -6.07 21.93 17.82
N PRO A 411 -5.86 22.69 16.71
CA PRO A 411 -6.54 23.97 16.53
C PRO A 411 -8.07 23.89 16.53
N TYR A 412 -8.63 22.72 16.19
CA TYR A 412 -10.07 22.51 16.03
C TYR A 412 -10.69 21.68 17.15
N TRP A 413 -9.88 20.90 17.87
CA TRP A 413 -10.40 19.82 18.73
C TRP A 413 -9.68 19.65 20.07
N ASP A 414 -8.71 20.52 20.39
CA ASP A 414 -8.11 20.57 21.73
C ASP A 414 -9.13 20.98 22.80
N ALA A 415 -8.88 20.68 24.08
CA ALA A 415 -9.80 20.83 25.20
C ALA A 415 -10.45 22.22 25.31
N HIS A 416 -9.71 23.27 24.96
CA HIS A 416 -10.15 24.67 25.02
C HIS A 416 -11.14 25.06 23.91
N VAL A 417 -11.23 24.28 22.83
CA VAL A 417 -12.13 24.56 21.71
C VAL A 417 -13.57 24.21 22.08
N GLY A 418 -14.50 25.16 21.93
CA GLY A 418 -15.93 24.95 22.18
C GLY A 418 -16.60 24.17 21.05
N ILE A 419 -16.84 22.87 21.26
CA ILE A 419 -17.46 21.98 20.23
C ILE A 419 -18.89 21.55 20.55
N GLY A 420 -19.44 22.03 21.66
CA GLY A 420 -20.73 21.58 22.21
C GLY A 420 -20.67 20.16 22.80
N PRO A 421 -21.77 19.67 23.37
CA PRO A 421 -21.84 18.32 23.92
C PRO A 421 -21.86 17.27 22.79
N PRO A 422 -21.24 16.10 22.99
CA PRO A 422 -21.33 15.01 22.04
C PRO A 422 -22.76 14.44 22.01
N LYS A 423 -23.19 13.95 20.85
CA LYS A 423 -24.57 13.52 20.59
C LYS A 423 -24.62 12.03 20.28
N TRP A 424 -25.43 11.28 21.02
CA TRP A 424 -25.73 9.88 20.68
C TRP A 424 -26.74 9.84 19.53
N VAL A 425 -26.38 9.15 18.45
CA VAL A 425 -27.26 8.90 17.30
C VAL A 425 -27.41 7.39 17.14
N GLY A 426 -28.60 6.94 16.77
CA GLY A 426 -28.89 5.55 16.49
C GLY A 426 -30.18 5.42 15.69
N PRO A 427 -30.53 4.18 15.32
CA PRO A 427 -31.72 3.92 14.53
C PRO A 427 -33.01 4.19 15.30
N GLU A 428 -34.08 4.47 14.58
CA GLU A 428 -35.43 4.62 15.12
C GLU A 428 -36.06 3.25 15.41
N GLU A 429 -36.64 3.09 16.59
CA GLU A 429 -37.20 1.81 17.08
C GLU A 429 -38.40 1.30 16.26
N GLN A 430 -39.10 2.20 15.56
CA GLN A 430 -40.31 1.88 14.82
C GLN A 430 -40.06 1.59 13.32
N ASP A 431 -38.86 1.85 12.79
CA ASP A 431 -38.56 1.62 11.37
C ASP A 431 -38.17 0.15 11.11
N SER A 432 -39.19 -0.71 11.12
CA SER A 432 -39.03 -2.17 10.92
C SER A 432 -38.49 -2.58 9.55
N ARG A 433 -38.40 -1.65 8.57
CA ARG A 433 -37.82 -1.92 7.25
C ARG A 433 -36.35 -2.32 7.33
N TRP A 434 -35.67 -1.91 8.40
CA TRP A 434 -34.27 -2.22 8.66
C TRP A 434 -34.06 -3.44 9.56
N PHE A 435 -35.12 -4.20 9.88
CA PHE A 435 -34.99 -5.33 10.80
C PHE A 435 -34.73 -6.61 10.02
N GLU A 436 -33.51 -7.11 10.11
CA GLU A 436 -33.11 -8.35 9.45
C GLU A 436 -33.01 -9.50 10.47
N PRO A 437 -33.63 -10.66 10.20
CA PRO A 437 -33.51 -11.81 11.09
C PRO A 437 -32.11 -12.40 11.01
N VAL A 438 -31.50 -12.70 12.17
CA VAL A 438 -30.14 -13.27 12.19
C VAL A 438 -30.10 -14.69 11.64
N LYS A 439 -31.13 -15.51 11.89
CA LYS A 439 -31.20 -16.88 11.36
C LYS A 439 -32.60 -17.26 10.90
N TRP A 440 -33.58 -17.04 11.77
CA TRP A 440 -34.95 -17.46 11.56
C TRP A 440 -35.89 -16.26 11.76
N LYS A 441 -36.92 -16.14 10.92
CA LYS A 441 -37.86 -14.99 10.89
C LYS A 441 -38.61 -14.75 12.21
N ASN A 442 -38.69 -15.75 13.09
CA ASN A 442 -39.44 -15.69 14.34
C ASN A 442 -38.58 -15.42 15.58
N PHE A 443 -37.27 -15.22 15.40
CA PHE A 443 -36.30 -15.07 16.50
C PHE A 443 -35.60 -13.71 16.43
N SER A 444 -34.50 -13.52 17.16
CA SER A 444 -33.82 -12.22 17.22
C SER A 444 -33.43 -11.64 15.86
N HIS A 445 -33.61 -10.33 15.74
CA HIS A 445 -33.28 -9.53 14.57
C HIS A 445 -32.14 -8.55 14.88
N VAL A 446 -31.60 -7.94 13.83
CA VAL A 446 -30.61 -6.87 13.89
C VAL A 446 -31.16 -5.68 13.11
N SER A 447 -31.07 -4.48 13.68
CA SER A 447 -31.30 -3.24 12.94
C SER A 447 -30.10 -2.96 12.04
N THR A 448 -30.33 -2.96 10.72
CA THR A 448 -29.32 -2.72 9.67
C THR A 448 -29.31 -1.28 9.16
N ALA A 449 -30.06 -0.41 9.83
CA ALA A 449 -30.11 1.01 9.54
C ALA A 449 -28.72 1.66 9.70
N PRO A 450 -28.27 2.47 8.72
CA PRO A 450 -27.04 3.22 8.85
C PRO A 450 -27.17 4.26 9.98
N VAL A 451 -26.23 4.25 10.92
CA VAL A 451 -26.12 5.31 11.93
C VAL A 451 -25.00 6.24 11.49
N GLU A 452 -25.42 7.32 10.84
CA GLU A 452 -24.62 8.45 10.37
C GLU A 452 -25.17 9.74 11.01
N PHE A 453 -24.33 10.78 11.08
CA PHE A 453 -24.78 12.10 11.53
C PHE A 453 -25.15 12.97 10.33
N THR A 454 -26.44 13.26 10.18
CA THR A 454 -26.95 14.18 9.16
C THR A 454 -27.48 15.42 9.86
N GLU A 455 -26.89 16.60 9.62
CA GLU A 455 -27.49 17.85 10.09
C GLU A 455 -28.74 18.15 9.27
N THR A 456 -29.86 18.37 9.95
CA THR A 456 -30.99 19.12 9.39
C THR A 456 -30.57 20.58 9.31
N ILE A 457 -30.58 21.13 8.10
CA ILE A 457 -30.00 22.40 7.65
C ILE A 457 -30.56 23.60 8.44
N ILE A 458 -30.10 23.86 9.67
CA ILE A 458 -30.29 25.13 10.39
C ILE A 458 -29.16 25.32 11.43
N SER A 459 -27.91 25.46 11.01
CA SER A 459 -26.95 26.25 11.80
C SER A 459 -25.80 26.75 10.94
N ASP A 460 -25.48 28.03 11.09
CA ASP A 460 -24.47 28.80 10.36
C ASP A 460 -23.01 28.42 10.73
N VAL A 461 -22.81 27.22 11.29
CA VAL A 461 -21.55 26.83 11.94
C VAL A 461 -20.95 25.63 11.23
N SER A 462 -20.13 25.91 10.22
CA SER A 462 -19.32 24.93 9.48
C SER A 462 -18.56 23.96 10.40
N GLY A 463 -18.73 22.66 10.15
CA GLY A 463 -18.00 21.60 10.84
C GLY A 463 -18.56 20.22 10.52
N ILE A 464 -17.80 19.19 10.84
CA ILE A 464 -18.20 17.80 10.65
C ILE A 464 -18.47 17.13 11.98
N TYR A 465 -19.11 15.97 11.95
CA TYR A 465 -19.28 15.11 13.12
C TYR A 465 -18.55 13.80 12.89
N VAL A 466 -17.67 13.44 13.83
CA VAL A 466 -16.91 12.18 13.81
C VAL A 466 -17.32 11.31 14.98
N VAL A 467 -17.15 9.99 14.83
CA VAL A 467 -17.46 9.03 15.88
C VAL A 467 -16.40 9.10 16.97
N THR A 468 -16.85 9.12 18.22
CA THR A 468 -16.03 9.18 19.45
C THR A 468 -16.49 8.19 20.52
N GLY A 469 -17.42 7.31 20.17
CA GLY A 469 -17.96 6.30 21.05
C GLY A 469 -19.00 5.42 20.38
N ALA A 470 -19.31 4.31 21.03
CA ALA A 470 -20.27 3.34 20.53
C ALA A 470 -20.98 2.63 21.69
N GLN A 471 -22.20 2.17 21.44
CA GLN A 471 -22.99 1.41 22.39
C GLN A 471 -23.87 0.41 21.63
N LEU A 472 -24.03 -0.79 22.20
CA LEU A 472 -25.03 -1.75 21.74
C LEU A 472 -26.27 -1.69 22.63
N GLY A 473 -27.43 -1.96 22.04
CA GLY A 473 -28.70 -2.04 22.76
C GLY A 473 -29.61 -3.09 22.17
N VAL A 474 -30.69 -3.38 22.90
CA VAL A 474 -31.71 -4.34 22.48
C VAL A 474 -33.07 -3.70 22.69
N TRP A 475 -33.90 -3.70 21.66
CA TRP A 475 -35.33 -3.42 21.77
C TRP A 475 -36.07 -4.74 22.03
N ASP A 476 -36.95 -4.73 23.02
CA ASP A 476 -37.73 -5.90 23.43
C ASP A 476 -39.11 -5.84 22.77
N PHE A 477 -39.34 -6.78 21.84
CA PHE A 477 -40.64 -7.01 21.21
C PHE A 477 -41.17 -8.41 21.56
N GLY A 478 -40.87 -8.90 22.77
CA GLY A 478 -41.27 -10.21 23.27
C GLY A 478 -40.42 -11.34 22.69
N THR A 479 -40.93 -12.03 21.66
CA THR A 479 -40.19 -13.13 21.01
C THR A 479 -39.17 -12.63 19.98
N LYS A 480 -39.27 -11.36 19.56
CA LYS A 480 -38.46 -10.75 18.51
C LYS A 480 -37.58 -9.62 19.04
N ASN A 481 -36.59 -9.95 19.87
CA ASN A 481 -35.60 -8.95 20.32
C ASN A 481 -34.76 -8.44 19.14
N VAL A 482 -34.62 -7.12 19.03
CA VAL A 482 -33.86 -6.47 17.94
C VAL A 482 -32.59 -5.86 18.52
N LEU A 483 -31.43 -6.32 18.04
CA LEU A 483 -30.13 -5.71 18.34
C LEU A 483 -29.97 -4.42 17.55
N TYR A 484 -29.55 -3.35 18.21
CA TYR A 484 -29.20 -2.09 17.55
C TYR A 484 -27.87 -1.53 18.05
N MET A 485 -27.31 -0.59 17.29
CA MET A 485 -26.09 0.12 17.63
C MET A 485 -26.35 1.63 17.67
N LYS A 486 -25.80 2.31 18.67
CA LYS A 486 -25.71 3.76 18.74
C LYS A 486 -24.25 4.19 18.63
N LEU A 487 -24.00 5.31 17.95
CA LEU A 487 -22.69 5.94 17.86
C LEU A 487 -22.74 7.32 18.52
N LEU A 488 -21.67 7.65 19.24
CA LEU A 488 -21.49 8.96 19.85
C LEU A 488 -20.72 9.85 18.89
N TYR A 489 -21.32 10.96 18.51
CA TYR A 489 -20.75 11.92 17.58
C TYR A 489 -20.25 13.18 18.30
N SER A 490 -19.05 13.62 17.94
CA SER A 490 -18.46 14.87 18.41
C SER A 490 -18.17 15.78 17.23
N LYS A 491 -18.47 17.07 17.37
CA LYS A 491 -18.22 18.07 16.31
C LYS A 491 -16.72 18.35 16.19
N VAL A 492 -16.21 18.41 14.96
CA VAL A 492 -14.91 18.98 14.61
C VAL A 492 -15.21 20.23 13.77
N PRO A 493 -15.14 21.43 14.36
CA PRO A 493 -15.44 22.69 13.67
C PRO A 493 -14.43 22.96 12.56
N GLN A 494 -14.83 23.74 11.55
CA GLN A 494 -13.98 24.25 10.46
C GLN A 494 -13.35 23.19 9.53
N CYS A 495 -13.45 21.90 9.86
CA CYS A 495 -13.11 20.82 8.96
C CYS A 495 -14.27 20.46 8.03
N THR A 496 -13.96 19.87 6.89
CA THR A 496 -14.94 19.31 5.93
C THR A 496 -14.57 17.89 5.54
N ILE A 497 -15.55 17.09 5.09
CA ILE A 497 -15.28 15.75 4.55
C ILE A 497 -14.76 15.88 3.13
N ARG A 498 -13.57 15.37 2.87
CA ARG A 498 -12.96 15.31 1.54
C ARG A 498 -13.47 14.11 0.75
N ARG A 499 -13.50 12.95 1.40
CA ARG A 499 -13.90 11.66 0.82
C ARG A 499 -14.43 10.75 1.92
N SER A 500 -15.47 9.99 1.63
CA SER A 500 -15.96 8.91 2.49
C SER A 500 -16.01 7.59 1.73
N LEU A 501 -15.82 6.48 2.44
CA LEU A 501 -16.07 5.14 1.93
C LEU A 501 -16.69 4.27 3.01
N TRP A 502 -17.56 3.36 2.57
CA TRP A 502 -18.03 2.26 3.42
C TRP A 502 -17.10 1.07 3.25
N ASP A 503 -16.60 0.56 4.37
CA ASP A 503 -15.88 -0.70 4.34
C ASP A 503 -16.86 -1.85 4.53
N HIS A 504 -16.83 -2.78 3.57
CA HIS A 504 -17.66 -3.98 3.54
C HIS A 504 -16.85 -5.25 3.79
N SER A 505 -15.51 -5.12 3.87
CA SER A 505 -14.60 -6.26 3.96
C SER A 505 -13.86 -6.22 5.29
N PRO A 506 -13.99 -7.25 6.14
CA PRO A 506 -13.21 -7.35 7.36
C PRO A 506 -11.71 -7.47 7.07
N ILE A 507 -10.86 -6.89 7.93
CA ILE A 507 -9.44 -7.23 7.94
C ILE A 507 -9.34 -8.66 8.46
N THR A 508 -9.01 -9.60 7.58
CA THR A 508 -8.59 -10.94 8.00
C THR A 508 -7.31 -10.78 8.80
N ALA A 509 -7.40 -10.98 10.12
CA ALA A 509 -6.20 -11.15 10.93
C ALA A 509 -5.41 -12.31 10.34
N ASN A 510 -4.24 -12.04 9.78
CA ASN A 510 -3.29 -13.06 9.34
C ASN A 510 -2.90 -13.87 10.58
N SER A 511 -3.56 -15.01 10.79
CA SER A 511 -3.02 -16.08 11.60
C SER A 511 -2.11 -16.91 10.71
N ASP A 512 -0.81 -16.59 10.73
CA ASP A 512 0.22 -17.61 10.53
C ASP A 512 0.06 -18.65 11.65
N ASP A 513 -0.64 -19.75 11.35
CA ASP A 513 -0.20 -21.12 11.66
C ASP A 513 -1.30 -22.17 11.37
N LYS A 514 -0.92 -23.11 10.49
CA LYS A 514 -1.42 -24.50 10.34
C LYS A 514 -2.92 -24.74 10.11
N LYS A 515 -3.24 -25.04 8.85
CA LYS A 515 -3.80 -26.33 8.32
C LYS A 515 -4.11 -26.10 6.83
N GLY A 516 -3.51 -26.81 5.87
CA GLY A 516 -3.51 -28.26 5.76
C GLY A 516 -4.81 -28.68 5.07
N GLN A 517 -4.74 -28.97 3.77
CA GLN A 517 -5.81 -29.48 2.91
C GLN A 517 -6.63 -30.59 3.60
N ILE A 518 -7.94 -30.63 3.35
CA ILE A 518 -8.67 -31.75 2.74
C ILE A 518 -10.09 -31.27 2.38
N SER A 519 -10.48 -31.56 1.15
CA SER A 519 -11.77 -31.38 0.50
C SER A 519 -12.89 -32.25 1.08
N GLU A 520 -14.12 -31.76 0.88
CA GLU A 520 -15.42 -32.46 0.76
C GLU A 520 -15.61 -33.87 1.34
N GLU A 521 -16.61 -34.02 2.22
CA GLU A 521 -17.73 -34.96 1.99
C GLU A 521 -18.86 -34.74 3.01
N LEU A 522 -20.09 -34.79 2.50
CA LEU A 522 -21.34 -34.90 3.25
C LEU A 522 -21.47 -36.31 3.83
N ASN A 523 -21.83 -36.46 5.10
CA ASN A 523 -22.84 -37.43 5.58
C ASN A 523 -23.12 -37.28 7.09
N ASP A 524 -24.35 -37.65 7.44
CA ASP A 524 -25.03 -37.54 8.72
C ASP A 524 -24.72 -38.72 9.69
N VAL A 525 -25.19 -38.56 10.94
CA VAL A 525 -25.41 -39.55 12.03
C VAL A 525 -24.32 -39.68 13.12
N GLY A 526 -24.73 -39.40 14.36
CA GLY A 526 -24.19 -40.06 15.57
C GLY A 526 -23.85 -39.15 16.75
N GLU A 527 -24.74 -39.08 17.75
CA GLU A 527 -24.48 -38.50 19.06
C GLU A 527 -23.43 -39.29 19.87
N SER A 528 -22.52 -38.59 20.57
CA SER A 528 -22.18 -38.77 22.00
C SER A 528 -20.74 -38.32 22.32
N GLY A 529 -20.53 -37.59 23.43
CA GLY A 529 -19.24 -37.56 24.14
C GLY A 529 -18.45 -36.25 24.23
N SER A 530 -18.92 -35.33 25.09
CA SER A 530 -18.15 -34.39 25.94
C SER A 530 -16.73 -33.93 25.53
N SER A 531 -16.61 -32.71 25.01
CA SER A 531 -15.58 -31.72 25.41
C SER A 531 -15.90 -30.29 24.93
N SER A 532 -15.88 -29.33 25.87
CA SER A 532 -15.92 -27.86 25.73
C SER A 532 -17.10 -27.18 24.97
N GLY A 533 -18.12 -26.77 25.72
CA GLY A 533 -19.33 -26.11 25.21
C GLY A 533 -19.20 -24.60 24.85
N SER A 534 -18.00 -24.10 24.51
CA SER A 534 -17.72 -22.69 24.23
C SER A 534 -17.92 -22.26 22.76
N SER A 535 -18.10 -23.19 21.81
CA SER A 535 -18.06 -22.89 20.36
C SER A 535 -19.40 -22.55 19.69
N LYS A 536 -20.54 -22.60 20.38
CA LYS A 536 -21.87 -22.48 19.73
C LYS A 536 -22.36 -21.05 19.48
N LEU A 537 -21.79 -20.02 20.13
CA LEU A 537 -22.25 -18.62 19.99
C LEU A 537 -21.35 -17.77 19.09
N THR A 538 -20.06 -18.10 19.00
CA THR A 538 -19.11 -17.45 18.07
C THR A 538 -19.55 -17.57 16.61
N ARG A 539 -20.29 -18.63 16.26
CA ARG A 539 -20.86 -18.79 14.91
C ARG A 539 -21.92 -17.76 14.53
N PHE A 540 -22.42 -16.95 15.47
CA PHE A 540 -23.46 -15.94 15.21
C PHE A 540 -22.92 -14.51 15.17
N VAL A 541 -21.63 -14.29 15.42
CA VAL A 541 -21.03 -12.95 15.45
C VAL A 541 -19.74 -12.98 14.65
N ASP A 542 -19.59 -12.05 13.72
CA ASP A 542 -18.29 -11.77 13.11
C ASP A 542 -17.48 -10.87 14.04
N MET A 543 -16.34 -11.38 14.50
CA MET A 543 -15.43 -10.70 15.44
C MET A 543 -14.26 -10.02 14.71
N SER A 544 -14.32 -9.93 13.38
CA SER A 544 -13.28 -9.28 12.59
C SER A 544 -13.13 -7.80 12.96
N GLU A 545 -11.89 -7.32 12.93
CA GLU A 545 -11.60 -5.93 13.24
C GLU A 545 -11.87 -5.06 12.01
N MET A 546 -12.78 -4.09 12.16
CA MET A 546 -13.00 -3.07 11.16
C MET A 546 -12.16 -1.86 11.57
N CYS A 547 -10.91 -1.78 11.09
CA CYS A 547 -10.07 -0.62 11.29
C CYS A 547 -9.43 -0.13 9.99
N LYS A 548 -8.99 1.12 9.98
CA LYS A 548 -8.09 1.63 8.95
C LYS A 548 -6.85 2.25 9.57
N GLY A 549 -5.70 1.90 9.01
CA GLY A 549 -4.40 2.24 9.56
C GLY A 549 -3.38 2.66 8.49
N PRO A 550 -2.08 2.62 8.82
CA PRO A 550 -1.01 2.99 7.89
C PRO A 550 -0.98 2.14 6.61
N ASP A 551 -1.42 0.87 6.69
CA ASP A 551 -1.56 -0.02 5.53
C ASP A 551 -2.68 0.39 4.56
N ASP A 552 -3.64 1.19 5.02
CA ASP A 552 -4.78 1.67 4.24
C ASP A 552 -4.49 3.07 3.68
N SER A 553 -3.88 3.17 2.51
CA SER A 553 -3.59 4.47 1.89
C SER A 553 -4.82 5.39 1.84
N PRO A 554 -4.73 6.67 2.28
CA PRO A 554 -3.50 7.42 2.64
C PRO A 554 -3.13 7.39 4.13
N GLY A 555 -3.70 6.49 4.93
CA GLY A 555 -3.26 6.17 6.29
C GLY A 555 -3.77 7.05 7.44
N HIS A 556 -4.64 8.03 7.15
CA HIS A 556 -5.17 9.00 8.12
C HIS A 556 -6.71 9.02 8.16
N TRP A 557 -7.30 7.82 8.21
CA TRP A 557 -8.74 7.61 8.20
C TRP A 557 -9.41 7.84 9.55
N LEU A 558 -10.63 8.39 9.53
CA LEU A 558 -11.48 8.56 10.70
C LEU A 558 -12.82 7.88 10.52
N VAL A 559 -13.38 7.33 11.59
CA VAL A 559 -14.71 6.76 11.59
C VAL A 559 -15.75 7.88 11.66
N THR A 560 -16.66 7.92 10.69
CA THR A 560 -17.75 8.91 10.60
C THR A 560 -19.13 8.27 10.53
N GLY A 561 -19.21 6.94 10.67
CA GLY A 561 -20.46 6.21 10.68
C GLY A 561 -20.27 4.72 10.80
N GLY A 562 -21.37 4.01 10.97
CA GLY A 562 -21.35 2.55 11.05
C GLY A 562 -22.75 1.97 10.99
N LYS A 563 -22.81 0.65 10.83
CA LYS A 563 -24.05 -0.11 10.94
C LYS A 563 -23.78 -1.56 11.29
N LEU A 564 -24.79 -2.21 11.86
CA LEU A 564 -24.82 -3.65 11.94
C LEU A 564 -25.40 -4.23 10.64
N GLY A 565 -25.14 -5.51 10.41
CA GLY A 565 -25.72 -6.25 9.29
C GLY A 565 -25.88 -7.73 9.64
N VAL A 566 -26.52 -8.47 8.75
CA VAL A 566 -26.55 -9.93 8.80
C VAL A 566 -25.88 -10.47 7.54
N ASP A 567 -24.85 -11.31 7.69
CA ASP A 567 -24.25 -12.05 6.58
C ASP A 567 -24.10 -13.53 6.94
N LYS A 568 -24.62 -14.41 6.08
CA LYS A 568 -24.61 -15.89 6.27
C LYS A 568 -25.04 -16.31 7.69
N GLY A 569 -26.00 -15.59 8.26
CA GLY A 569 -26.55 -15.83 9.58
C GLY A 569 -25.69 -15.36 10.77
N LYS A 570 -24.72 -14.48 10.51
CA LYS A 570 -23.87 -13.82 11.51
C LYS A 570 -24.20 -12.34 11.60
N VAL A 571 -24.17 -11.81 12.82
CA VAL A 571 -24.13 -10.36 13.06
C VAL A 571 -22.78 -9.84 12.63
N VAL A 572 -22.77 -8.92 11.67
CA VAL A 572 -21.55 -8.26 11.15
C VAL A 572 -21.56 -6.77 11.46
N LEU A 573 -20.37 -6.18 11.53
CA LEU A 573 -20.18 -4.75 11.69
C LEU A 573 -19.64 -4.16 10.38
N ARG A 574 -20.19 -3.02 9.95
CA ARG A 574 -19.68 -2.25 8.82
C ARG A 574 -19.43 -0.82 9.27
N VAL A 575 -18.32 -0.25 8.81
CA VAL A 575 -17.83 1.06 9.28
C VAL A 575 -17.64 1.99 8.09
N LYS A 576 -18.03 3.26 8.26
CA LYS A 576 -17.79 4.32 7.30
C LYS A 576 -16.57 5.11 7.73
N TYR A 577 -15.60 5.22 6.82
CA TYR A 577 -14.38 5.99 7.02
C TYR A 577 -14.39 7.24 6.16
N SER A 578 -13.82 8.32 6.69
CA SER A 578 -13.66 9.57 5.94
C SER A 578 -12.27 10.15 6.09
N LEU A 579 -11.86 10.88 5.06
CA LEU A 579 -10.71 11.79 5.05
C LEU A 579 -11.23 13.22 5.20
N LEU A 580 -10.49 14.03 5.93
CA LEU A 580 -10.87 15.41 6.22
C LEU A 580 -10.00 16.40 5.45
N ASN A 581 -10.58 17.56 5.16
CA ASN A 581 -9.81 18.79 4.92
C ASN A 581 -9.73 19.54 6.25
N TYR A 582 -8.51 19.87 6.66
CA TYR A 582 -8.20 20.53 7.93
C TYR A 582 -7.98 22.03 7.73
#